data_AF-A0A7C4X5Y9-F1
#
_entry.id   AF-A0A7C4X5Y9-F1
#
_cell.length_a   1.000
_cell.length_b   1.000
_cell.length_c   1.000
_cell.angle_alpha   90.00
_cell.angle_beta   90.00
_cell.angle_gamma   90.00
#
_symmetry.space_group_name_H-M   'P 1'
#
loop_
_entity.id
_entity.type
_entity.pdbx_description
1 polymer ?
#
loop_
_entity_poly.entity_id
_entity_poly.type
_entity_poly.pdbx_seq_one_letter_code
_entity_poly.pdbx_strand_id
1 'polypeptide(L)'
;MEKVVDITQKLKKKERPKPLEEERLEALKRTVFCFLCLFRCSMCGTRLSQQVEGLLNLCPSCDSEYRDFLAYKKGEGQDLKPYQDKNWVKLWESWEAFREAILNYKLSLETLEV
;
A
#
# COMPACT_ATOMS: atom_id res chain seq x y z
N MET A 1 -44.78 -11.27 -21.81
CA MET A 1 -44.81 -11.15 -20.33
C MET A 1 -43.40 -10.84 -19.86
N GLU A 2 -43.12 -9.59 -19.56
CA GLU A 2 -41.83 -9.13 -19.04
C GLU A 2 -41.64 -9.63 -17.61
N LYS A 3 -40.50 -10.28 -17.34
CA LYS A 3 -40.11 -10.71 -16.00
C LYS A 3 -39.73 -9.48 -15.18
N VAL A 4 -40.69 -8.91 -14.45
CA VAL A 4 -40.42 -7.90 -13.43
C VAL A 4 -39.67 -8.59 -12.29
N VAL A 5 -38.36 -8.36 -12.21
CA VAL A 5 -37.51 -8.88 -11.14
C VAL A 5 -37.72 -8.00 -9.91
N ASP A 6 -38.32 -8.57 -8.86
CA ASP A 6 -38.56 -7.91 -7.58
C ASP A 6 -37.23 -7.45 -6.93
N ILE A 7 -36.97 -6.15 -7.02
CA ILE A 7 -35.77 -5.48 -6.51
C ILE A 7 -35.67 -5.63 -4.98
N THR A 8 -36.81 -5.77 -4.31
CA THR A 8 -36.91 -5.91 -2.85
C THR A 8 -36.27 -7.20 -2.36
N GLN A 9 -36.37 -8.29 -3.13
CA GLN A 9 -35.70 -9.55 -2.81
C GLN A 9 -34.18 -9.48 -2.98
N LYS A 10 -33.69 -8.67 -3.94
CA LYS A 10 -32.24 -8.43 -4.11
C LYS A 10 -31.67 -7.60 -2.95
N LEU A 11 -32.43 -6.65 -2.42
CA LEU A 11 -32.02 -5.82 -1.29
C LEU A 11 -31.95 -6.64 0.01
N LYS A 12 -32.93 -7.50 0.29
CA LYS A 12 -32.91 -8.39 1.48
C LYS A 12 -31.79 -9.44 1.46
N LYS A 13 -31.35 -9.90 0.28
CA LYS A 13 -30.15 -10.76 0.16
C LYS A 13 -28.85 -10.01 0.50
N LYS A 14 -28.84 -8.69 0.35
CA LYS A 14 -27.69 -7.81 0.59
C LYS A 14 -27.52 -7.42 2.06
N GLU A 15 -28.58 -7.54 2.86
CA GLU A 15 -28.60 -7.22 4.30
C GLU A 15 -28.19 -8.40 5.21
N ARG A 16 -27.91 -9.59 4.65
CA ARG A 16 -27.31 -10.64 5.47
C ARG A 16 -25.89 -10.19 5.81
N PRO A 17 -25.55 -10.05 7.11
CA PRO A 17 -24.20 -9.70 7.50
C PRO A 17 -23.26 -10.74 6.89
N LYS A 18 -22.20 -10.25 6.25
CA LYS A 18 -21.16 -11.14 5.77
C LYS A 18 -20.57 -11.87 6.98
N PRO A 19 -20.13 -13.12 6.84
CA PRO A 19 -19.29 -13.75 7.85
C PRO A 19 -18.15 -12.80 8.24
N LEU A 20 -17.83 -12.69 9.52
CA LEU A 20 -16.78 -11.80 10.06
C LEU A 20 -15.44 -11.95 9.31
N GLU A 21 -15.15 -13.15 8.81
CA GLU A 21 -13.95 -13.45 8.03
C GLU A 21 -13.95 -12.77 6.65
N GLU A 22 -15.08 -12.71 5.97
CA GLU A 22 -15.21 -11.98 4.70
C GLU A 22 -15.05 -10.47 4.90
N GLU A 23 -15.58 -9.92 5.99
CA GLU A 23 -15.40 -8.50 6.32
C GLU A 23 -13.93 -8.17 6.62
N ARG A 24 -13.25 -9.05 7.37
CA ARG A 24 -11.81 -8.92 7.65
C ARG A 24 -10.98 -9.02 6.37
N LEU A 25 -11.31 -9.95 5.48
CA LEU A 25 -10.62 -10.10 4.20
C LEU A 25 -10.80 -8.85 3.33
N GLU A 26 -12.01 -8.29 3.26
CA GLU A 26 -12.28 -7.06 2.51
C GLU A 26 -11.49 -5.86 3.09
N ALA A 27 -11.46 -5.74 4.42
CA ALA A 27 -10.68 -4.70 5.10
C ALA A 27 -9.16 -4.82 4.83
N LEU A 28 -8.64 -6.05 4.81
CA LEU A 28 -7.24 -6.34 4.48
C LEU A 28 -6.93 -5.99 3.03
N LYS A 29 -7.78 -6.42 2.08
CA LYS A 29 -7.67 -6.05 0.66
C LYS A 29 -7.63 -4.53 0.51
N ARG A 30 -8.59 -3.81 1.10
CA ARG A 30 -8.63 -2.34 1.05
C ARG A 30 -7.33 -1.71 1.55
N THR A 31 -6.79 -2.22 2.65
CA THR A 31 -5.55 -1.71 3.25
C THR A 31 -4.38 -1.90 2.29
N VAL A 32 -4.19 -3.13 1.79
CA VAL A 32 -3.10 -3.48 0.86
C VAL A 32 -3.16 -2.65 -0.43
N PHE A 33 -4.33 -2.60 -1.07
CA PHE A 33 -4.50 -1.83 -2.31
C PHE A 33 -4.35 -0.31 -2.07
N CYS A 34 -4.70 0.19 -0.89
CA CYS A 34 -4.52 1.61 -0.57
C CYS A 34 -3.04 1.98 -0.42
N PHE A 35 -2.23 1.14 0.23
CA PHE A 35 -0.78 1.34 0.32
C PHE A 35 -0.08 1.23 -1.05
N LEU A 36 -0.60 0.39 -1.94
CA LEU A 36 -0.08 0.21 -3.31
C LEU A 36 -0.73 1.16 -4.33
N CYS A 37 -1.52 2.14 -3.88
CA CYS A 37 -2.22 3.07 -4.75
C CYS A 37 -1.23 3.98 -5.50
N LEU A 38 -1.37 4.04 -6.83
CA LEU A 38 -0.51 4.86 -7.70
C LEU A 38 -0.69 6.38 -7.51
N PHE A 39 -1.73 6.80 -6.78
CA PHE A 39 -2.03 8.21 -6.48
C PHE A 39 -1.55 8.65 -5.09
N ARG A 40 -0.78 7.81 -4.38
CA ARG A 40 -0.24 8.14 -3.06
C ARG A 40 1.23 7.78 -2.97
N CYS A 41 1.96 8.56 -2.18
CA CYS A 41 3.32 8.23 -1.79
C CYS A 41 3.33 6.93 -0.97
N SER A 42 4.10 5.93 -1.39
CA SER A 42 4.21 4.64 -0.73
C SER A 42 4.92 4.69 0.63
N MET A 43 5.61 5.80 0.94
CA MET A 43 6.22 6.05 2.24
C MET A 43 5.30 6.82 3.19
N CYS A 44 4.86 8.02 2.78
CA CYS A 44 4.14 8.93 3.68
C CYS A 44 2.64 9.07 3.41
N GLY A 45 2.11 8.41 2.37
CA GLY A 45 0.68 8.45 2.02
C GLY A 45 0.18 9.75 1.39
N THR A 46 1.04 10.76 1.21
CA THR A 46 0.70 12.03 0.55
C THR A 46 0.14 11.79 -0.84
N ARG A 47 -0.92 12.52 -1.21
CA ARG A 47 -1.55 12.42 -2.53
C ARG A 47 -0.60 12.94 -3.61
N LEU A 48 -0.42 12.16 -4.69
CA LEU A 48 0.37 12.54 -5.85
C LEU A 48 -0.55 13.12 -6.92
N SER A 49 -0.12 14.21 -7.56
CA SER A 49 -0.88 14.89 -8.62
C SER A 49 -0.78 14.18 -9.97
N GLN A 50 0.28 13.39 -10.16
CA GLN A 50 0.54 12.59 -11.35
C GLN A 50 0.89 11.17 -10.91
N GLN A 51 0.53 10.18 -11.73
CA GLN A 51 1.08 8.84 -11.57
C GLN A 51 2.59 8.93 -11.78
N VAL A 52 3.35 8.46 -10.80
CA VAL A 52 4.79 8.30 -10.97
C VAL A 52 4.98 6.98 -11.71
N GLU A 53 5.60 7.01 -12.88
CA GLU A 53 5.95 5.78 -13.59
C GLU A 53 7.15 5.15 -12.88
N GLY A 54 6.91 4.05 -12.14
CA GLY A 54 7.96 3.33 -11.44
C GLY A 54 7.42 2.29 -10.45
N LEU A 55 8.30 1.39 -10.01
CA LEU A 55 8.02 0.41 -8.95
C LEU A 55 7.78 1.06 -7.57
N LEU A 56 8.16 2.34 -7.42
CA LEU A 56 8.11 3.12 -6.19
C LEU A 56 7.47 4.48 -6.45
N ASN A 57 6.22 4.66 -6.02
CA ASN A 57 5.55 5.96 -6.07
C ASN A 57 5.95 6.77 -4.84
N LEU A 58 7.01 7.56 -4.91
CA LEU A 58 7.42 8.46 -3.84
C LEU A 58 7.12 9.92 -4.21
N CYS A 59 6.71 10.73 -3.23
CA CYS A 59 6.69 12.18 -3.42
C CYS A 59 8.12 12.73 -3.46
N PRO A 60 8.37 13.95 -3.99
CA PRO A 60 9.72 14.49 -4.15
C PRO A 60 10.58 14.46 -2.88
N SER A 61 9.98 14.72 -1.72
CA SER A 61 10.67 14.68 -0.43
C SER A 61 11.02 13.25 0.02
N CYS A 62 10.10 12.29 -0.16
CA CYS A 62 10.42 10.89 0.17
C CYS A 62 11.41 10.29 -0.83
N ASP A 63 11.35 10.68 -2.10
CA ASP A 63 12.30 10.23 -3.13
C ASP A 63 13.72 10.73 -2.83
N SER A 64 13.88 12.01 -2.47
CA SER A 64 15.19 12.57 -2.10
C SER A 64 15.79 11.87 -0.88
N GLU A 65 14.99 11.67 0.17
CA GLU A 65 15.45 10.98 1.39
C GLU A 65 15.77 9.51 1.12
N TYR A 66 14.98 8.83 0.28
CA TYR A 66 15.26 7.45 -0.08
C TYR A 66 16.54 7.30 -0.90
N ARG A 67 16.84 8.27 -1.78
CA ARG A 67 18.14 8.30 -2.51
C ARG A 67 19.31 8.47 -1.57
N ASP A 68 19.21 9.35 -0.57
CA ASP A 68 20.24 9.49 0.46
C ASP A 68 20.43 8.16 1.20
N PHE A 69 19.32 7.47 1.54
CA PHE A 69 19.38 6.18 2.22
C PHE A 69 20.06 5.12 1.35
N LEU A 70 19.74 5.06 0.06
CA LEU A 70 20.38 4.15 -0.89
C LEU A 70 21.88 4.43 -1.03
N ALA A 71 22.30 5.71 -1.05
CA ALA A 71 23.71 6.09 -1.08
C ALA A 71 24.44 5.68 0.21
N TYR A 72 23.81 5.88 1.37
CA TYR A 72 24.32 5.40 2.67
C TYR A 72 24.46 3.88 2.68
N LYS A 73 23.44 3.13 2.24
CA LYS A 73 23.42 1.66 2.18
C LYS A 73 24.53 1.08 1.27
N LYS A 74 24.93 1.81 0.22
CA LYS A 74 26.03 1.44 -0.68
C LYS A 74 27.43 1.84 -0.18
N GLY A 75 27.51 2.59 0.91
CA GLY A 75 28.77 3.19 1.37
C GLY A 75 29.27 4.35 0.49
N GLU A 76 28.41 4.88 -0.39
CA GLU A 76 28.72 5.98 -1.32
C GLU A 76 28.48 7.37 -0.69
N GLY A 77 27.72 7.44 0.41
CA GLY A 77 27.56 8.63 1.25
C GLY A 77 28.25 8.43 2.59
N GLN A 78 29.43 9.03 2.76
CA GLN A 78 30.32 8.71 3.89
C GLN A 78 29.80 9.18 5.26
N ASP A 79 28.83 10.11 5.32
CA ASP A 79 28.26 10.58 6.57
C ASP A 79 26.77 10.87 6.47
N LEU A 80 26.04 10.57 7.55
CA LEU A 80 24.67 11.01 7.74
C LEU A 80 24.62 12.55 7.83
N LYS A 81 23.61 13.17 7.22
CA LYS A 81 23.36 14.62 7.37
C LYS A 81 23.01 14.94 8.82
N PRO A 82 23.11 16.22 9.28
CA PRO A 82 22.87 16.58 10.68
C PRO A 82 21.50 16.20 11.27
N TYR A 83 20.48 16.03 10.42
CA TYR A 83 19.13 15.61 10.83
C TYR A 83 18.90 14.10 10.69
N GLN A 84 19.86 13.37 10.14
CA GLN A 84 19.81 11.93 9.93
C GLN A 84 20.57 11.23 11.06
N ASP A 85 19.90 10.27 11.70
CA ASP A 85 20.49 9.45 12.76
C ASP A 85 20.28 7.95 12.47
N LYS A 86 20.68 7.10 13.40
CA LYS A 86 20.44 5.65 13.31
C LYS A 86 18.95 5.28 13.18
N ASN A 87 18.04 6.09 13.70
CA ASN A 87 16.60 5.83 13.62
C ASN A 87 16.07 6.19 12.23
N TRP A 88 16.64 7.21 11.59
CA TRP A 88 16.38 7.52 10.19
C TRP A 88 16.79 6.36 9.28
N VAL A 89 17.96 5.74 9.50
CA VAL A 89 18.37 4.54 8.75
C VAL A 89 17.37 3.40 8.98
N LYS A 90 17.05 3.11 10.24
CA LYS A 90 16.11 2.06 10.61
C LYS A 90 14.71 2.27 10.04
N LEU A 91 14.27 3.52 9.93
CA LEU A 91 12.99 3.89 9.32
C LEU A 91 12.92 3.40 7.87
N TRP A 92 13.96 3.67 7.08
CA TRP A 92 14.01 3.29 5.68
C TRP A 92 14.19 1.78 5.48
N GLU A 93 15.01 1.12 6.30
CA GLU A 93 15.13 -0.34 6.29
C GLU A 93 13.79 -1.03 6.61
N SER A 94 13.08 -0.53 7.64
CA SER A 94 11.78 -1.07 8.03
C SER A 94 10.73 -0.84 6.96
N TRP A 95 10.79 0.31 6.28
CA TRP A 95 9.89 0.60 5.17
C TRP A 95 10.16 -0.29 3.95
N GLU A 96 11.43 -0.55 3.58
CA GLU A 96 11.76 -1.50 2.52
C GLU A 96 11.19 -2.89 2.82
N ALA A 97 11.39 -3.39 4.05
CA ALA A 97 10.87 -4.67 4.49
C ALA A 97 9.33 -4.71 4.48
N PHE A 98 8.66 -3.65 4.97
CA PHE A 98 7.21 -3.54 4.93
C PHE A 98 6.68 -3.54 3.49
N ARG A 99 7.34 -2.82 2.58
CA ARG A 99 6.97 -2.75 1.17
C ARG A 99 7.11 -4.12 0.48
N GLU A 100 8.15 -4.88 0.77
CA GLU A 100 8.27 -6.25 0.25
C GLU A 100 7.17 -7.15 0.79
N ALA A 101 6.91 -7.08 2.11
CA ALA A 101 5.86 -7.85 2.75
C ALA A 101 4.47 -7.54 2.14
N ILE A 102 4.16 -6.28 1.86
CA ILE A 102 2.86 -5.89 1.32
C ILE A 102 2.67 -6.30 -0.15
N LEU A 103 3.74 -6.26 -0.95
CA LEU A 103 3.71 -6.75 -2.33
C LEU A 103 3.50 -8.27 -2.37
N ASN A 104 4.24 -9.01 -1.54
CA ASN A 104 4.08 -10.45 -1.41
C ASN A 104 2.68 -10.82 -0.92
N TYR A 105 2.16 -10.08 0.06
CA TYR A 105 0.82 -10.30 0.58
C TYR A 105 -0.27 -9.95 -0.43
N LYS A 106 -0.10 -8.92 -1.27
CA LYS A 106 -0.99 -8.66 -2.41
C LYS A 106 -1.07 -9.88 -3.33
N LEU A 107 0.07 -10.47 -3.69
CA LEU A 107 0.10 -11.67 -4.53
C LEU A 107 -0.64 -12.83 -3.85
N SER A 108 -0.40 -13.05 -2.56
CA SER A 108 -1.15 -14.05 -1.80
C SER A 108 -2.66 -13.78 -1.83
N LEU A 109 -3.10 -12.54 -1.60
CA LEU A 109 -4.52 -12.14 -1.64
C LEU A 109 -5.17 -12.34 -3.01
N GLU A 110 -4.43 -12.17 -4.10
CA GLU A 110 -4.91 -12.40 -5.47
C GLU A 110 -5.00 -13.90 -5.80
N THR A 111 -4.22 -14.75 -5.13
CA THR A 111 -4.23 -16.21 -5.29
C THR A 111 -5.17 -16.94 -4.32
N LEU A 112 -5.74 -16.25 -3.34
CA LEU A 112 -6.77 -16.82 -2.48
C LEU A 112 -8.06 -16.97 -3.29
N GLU A 113 -8.27 -18.16 -3.85
CA GLU A 113 -9.55 -18.58 -4.42
C GLU A 113 -10.64 -18.44 -3.34
N VAL A 114 -11.76 -17.81 -3.70
CA VAL A 114 -13.01 -17.81 -2.93
C VAL A 114 -13.99 -18.73 -3.63
#